data_AF-A0AA42J206-F1
#
_entry.id   AF-A0AA42J206-F1
#
_cell.length_a   1.000
_cell.length_b   1.000
_cell.length_c   1.000
_cell.angle_alpha   90.00
_cell.angle_beta   90.00
_cell.angle_gamma   90.00
#
_symmetry.space_group_name_H-M   'P 1'
#
loop_
_entity.id
_entity.type
_entity.pdbx_description
1 polymer ?
#
loop_
_entity_poly.entity_id
_entity_poly.type
_entity_poly.pdbx_seq_one_letter_code
_entity_poly.pdbx_strand_id
1 'polypeptide(L)' 'MKNMLLKLSGIVASLALVITAFNSNSACVFLVHQPELPDEAKKLSKF' A
#
# COMPACT_ATOMS: atom_id res chain seq x y z
N MET A 1 -6.28 -24.49 -24.45
CA MET A 1 -5.70 -23.13 -24.58
C MET A 1 -6.57 -22.04 -23.96
N LYS A 2 -7.84 -21.84 -24.36
CA LYS A 2 -8.72 -20.78 -23.81
C LYS A 2 -8.86 -20.78 -22.28
N ASN A 3 -9.01 -21.95 -21.65
CA ASN A 3 -9.11 -22.06 -20.18
C ASN A 3 -7.81 -21.70 -19.44
N MET A 4 -6.65 -21.90 -20.07
CA MET A 4 -5.37 -21.50 -19.47
C MET A 4 -5.19 -19.99 -19.55
N LEU A 5 -5.55 -19.38 -20.68
CA LEU A 5 -5.57 -17.92 -20.85
C LEU A 5 -6.48 -17.25 -19.82
N LEU A 6 -7.68 -17.77 -19.59
CA LEU A 6 -8.62 -17.25 -18.59
C LEU A 6 -8.09 -17.35 -17.15
N LYS A 7 -7.41 -18.46 -16.81
CA LYS A 7 -6.76 -18.61 -15.50
C LYS A 7 -5.60 -17.63 -15.33
N LEU A 8 -4.77 -17.48 -16.37
CA LEU A 8 -3.64 -16.56 -16.34
C LEU A 8 -4.09 -15.10 -16.21
N SER A 9 -5.12 -14.71 -16.97
CA SER A 9 -5.70 -13.35 -16.87
C SER A 9 -6.29 -13.08 -15.49
N GLY A 10 -6.92 -14.09 -14.87
CA GLY A 10 -7.39 -13.99 -13.49
C GLY A 10 -6.25 -13.70 -12.51
N ILE A 11 -5.15 -14.48 -12.59
CA ILE A 11 -3.97 -14.30 -11.73
C ILE A 11 -3.36 -12.91 -11.92
N VAL A 12 -3.18 -12.47 -13.18
CA VAL A 12 -2.62 -11.14 -13.49
C VAL A 12 -3.51 -10.03 -12.95
N ALA A 13 -4.84 -10.15 -13.09
CA ALA A 13 -5.78 -9.17 -12.55
C ALA A 13 -5.74 -9.10 -11.02
N SER A 14 -5.67 -10.25 -10.33
CA SER A 14 -5.51 -10.30 -8.87
C SER A 14 -4.21 -9.65 -8.42
N LEU A 15 -3.11 -9.92 -9.12
CA LEU A 15 -1.80 -9.33 -8.81
C LEU A 15 -1.79 -7.82 -9.01
N ALA A 16 -2.40 -7.32 -10.10
CA ALA A 16 -2.54 -5.89 -10.36
C ALA A 16 -3.32 -5.16 -9.24
N LEU A 17 -4.35 -5.81 -8.69
CA LEU A 17 -5.12 -5.28 -7.57
C LEU A 17 -4.26 -5.17 -6.29
N VAL A 18 -3.49 -6.22 -5.98
CA VAL A 18 -2.59 -6.22 -4.81
C VAL A 18 -1.51 -5.15 -4.93
N ILE A 19 -0.87 -5.03 -6.09
CA ILE A 19 0.17 -4.02 -6.34
C ILE A 19 -0.42 -2.60 -6.24
N THR A 20 -1.61 -2.38 -6.78
CA THR A 20 -2.29 -1.08 -6.69
C THR A 20 -2.64 -0.73 -5.25
N ALA A 21 -3.18 -1.67 -4.48
CA ALA A 21 -3.49 -1.47 -3.07
C ALA A 21 -2.22 -1.19 -2.25
N PHE A 22 -1.14 -1.93 -2.53
CA PHE A 22 0.15 -1.71 -1.91
C PHE A 22 0.70 -0.33 -2.25
N ASN A 23 0.79 0.04 -3.53
CA ASN A 23 1.33 1.34 -3.96
C ASN A 23 0.51 2.53 -3.49
N SER A 24 -0.82 2.43 -3.48
CA SER A 24 -1.70 3.47 -2.93
C SER A 24 -1.43 3.70 -1.43
N ASN A 25 -1.06 2.64 -0.70
CA ASN A 25 -0.68 2.70 0.70
C ASN A 25 0.82 2.96 0.92
N SER A 26 1.68 2.73 -0.09
CA SER A 26 3.14 2.93 -0.01
C SER A 26 3.53 4.38 0.19
N ALA A 27 2.71 5.32 -0.31
CA ALA A 27 2.85 6.74 0.05
C ALA A 27 2.81 6.95 1.57
N CYS A 28 2.19 6.05 2.32
CA CYS A 28 2.08 6.06 3.77
C CYS A 28 2.89 4.95 4.46
N VAL A 29 3.69 4.14 3.74
CA VAL A 29 4.50 3.07 4.35
C VAL A 29 5.45 3.62 5.41
N PHE A 30 5.93 4.87 5.23
CA PHE A 30 6.73 5.55 6.23
C PHE A 30 5.99 5.81 7.55
N LEU A 31 4.65 5.86 7.55
CA LEU A 31 3.81 5.98 8.75
C LEU A 31 3.71 4.65 9.51
N VAL A 32 3.84 3.50 8.83
CA VAL A 32 3.65 2.16 9.42
C VAL A 32 4.83 1.72 10.28
N HIS A 33 6.04 2.19 9.97
CA HIS A 33 7.25 1.90 10.76
C HIS A 33 7.82 3.15 11.42
N GLN A 34 7.00 4.20 11.58
CA GLN A 34 7.45 5.39 12.25
C GLN A 34 7.62 5.09 13.75
N PRO A 35 8.77 5.45 14.37
CA PRO A 35 8.88 5.43 15.81
C PRO A 35 7.81 6.34 16.42
N GLU A 36 7.51 6.15 17.71
CA GLU A 36 6.58 7.04 18.42
C GLU A 36 6.95 8.51 18.19
N LEU A 37 5.95 9.34 17.92
CA LEU A 37 6.15 10.73 17.55
C LEU A 37 6.85 11.45 18.73
N PRO A 38 8.01 12.10 18.50
CA PRO A 38 8.74 12.77 19.57
C PRO A 38 7.89 13.88 20.20
N ASP A 39 8.01 14.05 21.52
CA ASP A 39 7.21 15.02 22.27
C ASP A 39 7.38 16.46 21.77
N GLU A 40 8.55 16.78 21.19
CA GLU A 40 8.86 18.07 20.59
C GLU A 40 8.00 18.36 19.35
N ALA A 41 7.61 17.34 18.59
CA ALA A 41 6.75 17.49 17.41
C ALA A 41 5.33 17.94 17.76
N LYS A 42 4.87 17.71 19.01
CA LYS A 42 3.59 18.24 19.50
C LYS A 42 3.54 19.77 19.46
N LYS A 43 4.69 20.45 19.56
CA LYS A 43 4.81 21.92 19.47
C LYS A 43 4.55 22.47 18.06
N LEU A 44 4.64 21.62 17.04
CA LEU A 44 4.34 21.97 15.64
C LEU A 44 2.86 21.73 15.30
N SER A 45 2.10 21.08 16.18
CA SER A 45 0.67 20.93 15.99
C SER A 45 -0.02 22.27 16.23
N LYS A 46 -0.99 22.60 15.37
CA LYS A 46 -1.70 23.87 15.42
C LYS A 46 -2.79 23.77 16.50
N PHE A 47 -2.42 23.98 17.75
CA PHE A 47 -3.32 24.30 18.85
C PHE A 47 -3.06 25.74 19.30
#